data_AF-A0A964UWU8-F1
#
_entry.id   AF-A0A964UWU8-F1
#
_cell.length_a   1.000
_cell.length_b   1.000
_cell.length_c   1.000
_cell.angle_alpha   90.00
_cell.angle_beta   90.00
_cell.angle_gamma   90.00
#
_symmetry.space_group_name_H-M   'P 1'
#
loop_
_entity.id
_entity.type
_entity.pdbx_description
1 polymer ?
#
loop_
_entity_poly.entity_id
_entity_poly.type
_entity_poly.pdbx_seq_one_letter_code
_entity_poly.pdbx_strand_id
1 'polypeptide(L)'
;MPSRLSRYRRSTLALTAALATLPALSGTATADEPVDLDVAHVRAAAKVAADGTLLATRNVDSSYRAYQGAYCVKISDPRIDLSNAVITATATKIYARMLSATGEPTQDCGYATDTVTVHTIYENAVLHDAPFTVAVL
;
A
#
# COMPACT_ATOMS: atom_id res chain seq x y z
N MET A 1 -16.18 -69.69 10.08
CA MET A 1 -17.35 -70.41 9.50
C MET A 1 -18.11 -70.99 10.68
N PRO A 2 -19.41 -70.68 10.90
CA PRO A 2 -20.48 -70.70 9.92
C PRO A 2 -21.30 -69.41 9.81
N SER A 3 -22.10 -69.41 8.76
CA SER A 3 -22.99 -68.39 8.21
C SER A 3 -24.42 -68.47 8.78
N ARG A 4 -25.14 -67.34 8.79
CA ARG A 4 -26.54 -67.24 8.32
C ARG A 4 -27.02 -65.79 8.26
N LEU A 5 -27.39 -65.41 7.03
CA LEU A 5 -28.04 -64.17 6.64
C LEU A 5 -29.43 -64.08 7.28
N SER A 6 -29.79 -62.89 7.75
CA SER A 6 -31.18 -62.49 7.98
C SER A 6 -31.39 -61.10 7.40
N ARG A 7 -32.32 -61.03 6.45
CA ARG A 7 -32.72 -59.87 5.67
C ARG A 7 -33.49 -58.92 6.57
N TYR A 8 -33.10 -57.64 6.66
CA TYR A 8 -34.07 -56.60 7.00
C TYR A 8 -33.91 -55.36 6.12
N ARG A 9 -34.88 -55.27 5.20
CA ARG A 9 -35.56 -54.11 4.63
C ARG A 9 -34.78 -52.81 4.42
N ARG A 10 -34.72 -52.49 3.14
CA ARG A 10 -34.54 -51.18 2.50
C ARG A 10 -35.37 -50.09 3.19
N SER A 11 -34.70 -48.99 3.54
CA SER A 11 -35.30 -47.66 3.67
C SER A 11 -34.33 -46.65 3.07
N THR A 12 -34.60 -46.25 1.84
CA THR A 12 -33.95 -45.16 1.11
C THR A 12 -34.26 -43.83 1.79
N LEU A 13 -33.26 -43.17 2.37
CA LEU A 13 -33.33 -41.75 2.68
C LEU A 13 -32.61 -40.98 1.57
N ALA A 14 -33.39 -40.35 0.70
CA ALA A 14 -32.90 -39.38 -0.26
C ALA A 14 -32.59 -38.07 0.49
N LEU A 15 -31.31 -37.72 0.59
CA LEU A 15 -30.87 -36.45 1.17
C LEU A 15 -30.73 -35.43 0.03
N THR A 16 -31.75 -34.60 -0.17
CA THR A 16 -31.67 -33.44 -1.07
C THR A 16 -30.90 -32.32 -0.38
N ALA A 17 -29.62 -32.17 -0.71
CA ALA A 17 -28.82 -31.02 -0.30
C ALA A 17 -29.16 -29.82 -1.20
N ALA A 18 -29.80 -28.80 -0.61
CA ALA A 18 -30.06 -27.53 -1.27
C ALA A 18 -28.75 -26.76 -1.46
N LEU A 19 -28.32 -26.58 -2.71
CA LEU A 19 -27.26 -25.66 -3.10
C LEU A 19 -27.76 -24.22 -2.94
N ALA A 20 -27.45 -23.58 -1.81
CA ALA A 20 -27.62 -22.14 -1.67
C ALA A 20 -26.50 -21.45 -2.47
N THR A 21 -26.81 -21.00 -3.68
CA THR A 21 -25.95 -20.10 -4.46
C THR A 21 -25.94 -18.72 -3.78
N LEU A 22 -24.85 -18.41 -3.06
CA LEU A 22 -24.58 -17.05 -2.59
C LEU A 22 -24.22 -16.18 -3.81
N PRO A 23 -24.96 -15.10 -4.11
CA PRO A 23 -24.51 -14.15 -5.12
C PRO A 23 -23.27 -13.44 -4.57
N ALA A 24 -22.12 -13.66 -5.22
CA ALA A 24 -20.93 -12.89 -4.97
C ALA A 24 -21.21 -11.43 -5.39
N LEU A 25 -21.38 -10.53 -4.41
CA LEU A 25 -21.30 -9.09 -4.65
C LEU A 25 -19.84 -8.77 -4.98
N SER A 26 -19.46 -8.89 -6.25
CA SER A 26 -18.26 -8.27 -6.79
C SER A 26 -18.51 -6.77 -6.90
N GLY A 27 -18.32 -6.06 -5.79
CA GLY A 27 -18.22 -4.61 -5.82
C GLY A 27 -16.94 -4.23 -6.55
N THR A 28 -17.06 -3.59 -7.71
CA THR A 28 -15.94 -2.94 -8.39
C THR A 28 -15.53 -1.74 -7.54
N ALA A 29 -14.49 -1.89 -6.73
CA ALA A 29 -13.84 -0.74 -6.12
C ALA A 29 -13.18 0.08 -7.24
N THR A 30 -13.82 1.19 -7.65
CA THR A 30 -13.15 2.24 -8.41
C THR A 30 -12.16 2.90 -7.47
N ALA A 31 -10.88 2.53 -7.60
CA ALA A 31 -9.81 3.32 -6.99
C ALA A 31 -9.86 4.71 -7.63
N ASP A 32 -9.92 5.74 -6.79
CA ASP A 32 -9.84 7.12 -7.23
C ASP A 32 -8.40 7.34 -7.74
N GLU A 33 -8.25 7.75 -9.00
CA GLU A 33 -6.93 7.97 -9.59
C GLU A 33 -6.25 9.21 -8.96
N PRO A 34 -4.94 9.17 -8.67
CA PRO A 34 -4.23 10.33 -8.11
C PRO A 34 -4.30 11.55 -9.03
N VAL A 35 -4.51 12.73 -8.44
CA VAL A 35 -4.55 14.00 -9.18
C VAL A 35 -3.12 14.44 -9.59
N ASP A 36 -2.94 15.03 -10.78
CA ASP A 36 -1.63 15.59 -11.18
C ASP A 36 -1.29 16.85 -10.36
N LEU A 37 -0.05 16.96 -9.87
CA LEU A 37 0.44 18.10 -9.10
C LEU A 37 0.93 19.21 -10.03
N ASP A 38 0.36 20.41 -9.96
CA ASP A 38 0.87 21.60 -10.65
C ASP A 38 2.07 22.21 -9.91
N VAL A 39 3.28 21.79 -10.28
CA VAL A 39 4.53 22.25 -9.67
C VAL A 39 5.56 22.59 -10.76
N ALA A 40 5.79 23.88 -10.97
CA ALA A 40 6.88 24.35 -11.82
C ALA A 40 8.24 24.02 -11.16
N HIS A 41 9.16 23.44 -11.93
CA HIS A 41 10.55 23.10 -11.54
C HIS A 41 10.75 21.92 -10.59
N VAL A 42 9.71 21.22 -10.16
CA VAL A 42 9.87 20.00 -9.34
C VAL A 42 10.00 18.78 -10.27
N ARG A 43 11.04 17.96 -10.04
CA ARG A 43 11.32 16.78 -10.87
C ARG A 43 10.35 15.64 -10.59
N ALA A 44 10.01 15.42 -9.32
CA ALA A 44 8.96 14.50 -8.91
C ALA A 44 8.34 14.94 -7.58
N ALA A 45 7.05 14.67 -7.39
CA ALA A 45 6.37 14.95 -6.13
C ALA A 45 5.19 14.02 -5.90
N ALA A 46 4.85 13.79 -4.64
CA ALA A 46 3.63 13.09 -4.25
C ALA A 46 3.04 13.67 -2.97
N LYS A 47 1.71 13.68 -2.92
CA LYS A 47 0.92 13.77 -1.69
C LYS A 47 0.48 12.35 -1.34
N VAL A 48 0.83 11.91 -0.15
CA VAL A 48 0.63 10.53 0.31
C VAL A 48 -0.26 10.54 1.55
N ALA A 49 -1.29 9.71 1.55
CA ALA A 49 -2.14 9.45 2.71
C ALA A 49 -1.42 8.64 3.79
N ALA A 50 -1.97 8.60 5.00
CA ALA A 50 -1.36 7.90 6.13
C ALA A 50 -1.25 6.37 5.92
N ASP A 51 -2.08 5.79 5.07
CA ASP A 51 -2.04 4.37 4.69
C ASP A 51 -1.03 4.08 3.56
N GLY A 52 -0.37 5.12 3.02
CA GLY A 52 0.56 5.02 1.91
C GLY A 52 -0.08 5.19 0.54
N THR A 53 -1.38 5.52 0.44
CA THR A 53 -2.06 5.76 -0.83
C THR A 53 -1.64 7.10 -1.45
N LEU A 54 -1.44 7.13 -2.77
CA LEU A 54 -1.19 8.35 -3.52
C LEU A 54 -2.49 9.18 -3.66
N LEU A 55 -2.44 10.44 -3.23
CA LEU A 55 -3.57 11.38 -3.38
C LEU A 55 -3.37 12.34 -4.55
N ALA A 56 -2.12 12.70 -4.81
CA ALA A 56 -1.74 13.51 -5.96
C ALA A 56 -0.26 13.27 -6.29
N THR A 57 0.12 13.29 -7.55
CA THR A 57 1.49 12.99 -7.98
C THR A 57 1.97 13.80 -9.16
N ARG A 58 3.29 13.84 -9.33
CA ARG A 58 3.98 14.18 -10.57
C ARG A 58 5.23 13.30 -10.65
N ASN A 59 5.40 12.58 -11.76
CA ASN A 59 6.54 11.67 -11.99
C ASN A 59 6.77 10.65 -10.86
N VAL A 60 5.69 10.14 -10.26
CA VAL A 60 5.70 9.07 -9.25
C VAL A 60 4.84 7.93 -9.77
N ASP A 61 5.38 6.71 -9.73
CA ASP A 61 4.75 5.48 -10.23
C ASP A 61 3.81 4.87 -9.19
N SER A 62 4.28 4.79 -7.94
CA SER A 62 3.51 4.21 -6.84
C SER A 62 4.01 4.69 -5.49
N SER A 63 3.17 4.53 -4.46
CA SER A 63 3.64 4.53 -3.08
C SER A 63 2.98 3.41 -2.29
N TYR A 64 3.68 2.95 -1.26
CA TYR A 64 3.12 2.02 -0.30
C TYR A 64 3.74 2.24 1.09
N ARG A 65 3.01 1.79 2.10
CA ARG A 65 3.46 1.74 3.48
C ARG A 65 4.15 0.40 3.73
N ALA A 66 5.45 0.40 3.96
CA ALA A 66 6.22 -0.81 4.25
C ALA A 66 5.87 -1.36 5.64
N TYR A 67 5.81 -0.47 6.63
CA TYR A 67 5.34 -0.74 7.99
C TYR A 67 4.99 0.60 8.67
N GLN A 68 4.67 0.58 9.96
CA GLN A 68 4.26 1.78 10.67
C GLN A 68 5.28 2.91 10.56
N GLY A 69 4.82 4.06 10.04
CA GLY A 69 5.60 5.26 9.83
C GLY A 69 6.72 5.13 8.80
N ALA A 70 6.76 4.07 7.99
CA ALA A 70 7.76 3.88 6.93
C ALA A 70 7.08 3.70 5.57
N TYR A 71 7.44 4.56 4.63
CA TYR A 71 6.82 4.65 3.32
C TYR A 71 7.86 4.60 2.22
N CYS A 72 7.47 4.00 1.11
CA CYS A 72 8.27 3.87 -0.09
C CYS A 72 7.53 4.57 -1.23
N VAL A 73 8.16 5.57 -1.83
CA VAL A 73 7.61 6.35 -2.94
C VAL A 73 8.48 6.15 -4.17
N LYS A 74 7.96 5.41 -5.15
CA LYS A 74 8.69 5.04 -6.36
C LYS A 74 8.54 6.10 -7.43
N ILE A 75 9.65 6.63 -7.91
CA ILE A 75 9.72 7.68 -8.93
C ILE A 75 9.61 7.04 -10.31
N SER A 76 8.83 7.65 -11.22
CA SER A 76 8.59 7.09 -12.56
C SER A 76 9.58 7.57 -13.62
N ASP A 77 10.26 8.71 -13.43
CA ASP A 77 11.27 9.20 -14.37
C ASP A 77 12.64 8.58 -14.08
N PRO A 78 13.15 7.67 -14.93
CA PRO A 78 14.42 6.98 -14.70
C PRO A 78 15.65 7.89 -14.84
N ARG A 79 15.48 9.13 -15.28
CA ARG A 79 16.57 10.11 -15.39
C ARG A 79 16.83 10.87 -14.09
N ILE A 80 15.97 10.70 -13.09
CA ILE A 80 16.15 11.30 -11.77
C ILE A 80 17.09 10.41 -10.96
N ASP A 81 18.31 10.89 -10.72
CA ASP A 81 19.25 10.26 -9.79
C ASP A 81 18.92 10.68 -8.36
N LEU A 82 18.27 9.79 -7.61
CA LEU A 82 17.86 10.04 -6.22
C LEU A 82 19.03 10.13 -5.25
N SER A 83 20.20 9.57 -5.57
CA SER A 83 21.36 9.62 -4.68
C SER A 83 21.96 11.02 -4.55
N ASN A 84 21.73 11.87 -5.56
CA ASN A 84 22.23 13.25 -5.62
C ASN A 84 21.12 14.30 -5.64
N ALA A 85 19.86 13.90 -5.44
CA ALA A 85 18.72 14.80 -5.48
C ALA A 85 18.49 15.51 -4.15
N VAL A 86 17.98 16.74 -4.22
CA VAL A 86 17.46 17.41 -3.03
C VAL A 86 16.05 16.90 -2.79
N ILE A 87 15.86 16.20 -1.68
CA ILE A 87 14.58 15.60 -1.30
C ILE A 87 14.05 16.34 -0.07
N THR A 88 12.81 16.79 -0.17
CA THR A 88 12.10 17.42 0.94
C THR A 88 10.80 16.68 1.21
N ALA A 89 10.49 16.51 2.51
CA ALA A 89 9.24 15.93 2.95
C ALA A 89 8.61 16.79 4.05
N THR A 90 7.31 17.00 3.95
CA THR A 90 6.55 17.85 4.85
C THR A 90 5.31 17.10 5.32
N ALA A 91 5.07 17.07 6.62
CA ALA A 91 3.84 16.49 7.16
C ALA A 91 2.63 17.29 6.71
N THR A 92 1.58 16.57 6.32
CA THR A 92 0.27 17.18 6.11
C THR A 92 -0.45 17.18 7.47
N LYS A 93 -0.44 18.33 8.16
CA LYS A 93 -1.00 18.55 9.51
C LYS A 93 -0.09 18.04 10.66
N ILE A 94 -0.57 18.20 11.89
CA ILE A 94 0.11 17.97 13.17
C ILE A 94 0.31 16.48 13.55
N TYR A 95 0.15 15.55 12.61
CA TYR A 95 0.20 14.10 12.87
C TYR A 95 1.60 13.51 12.93
N ALA A 96 2.60 14.19 12.33
CA ALA A 96 4.01 13.87 12.49
C ALA A 96 4.74 15.14 12.94
N ARG A 97 5.67 15.00 13.88
CA ARG A 97 6.48 16.13 14.37
C ARG A 97 7.83 16.20 13.66
N MET A 98 8.29 15.07 13.13
CA MET A 98 9.54 14.95 12.38
C MET A 98 9.32 14.04 11.17
N LEU A 99 10.05 14.33 10.09
CA LEU A 99 10.10 13.50 8.89
C LEU A 99 11.56 13.31 8.51
N SER A 100 11.88 12.10 8.10
CA SER A 100 13.12 11.81 7.37
C SER A 100 12.72 11.40 5.97
N ALA A 101 13.45 11.87 4.97
CA ALA A 101 13.31 11.41 3.60
C ALA A 101 14.69 11.21 2.99
N THR A 102 14.91 10.06 2.37
CA THR A 102 16.18 9.74 1.72
C THR A 102 15.94 9.09 0.36
N GLY A 103 16.79 9.44 -0.59
CA GLY A 103 16.87 8.82 -1.91
C GLY A 103 17.90 7.70 -1.98
N GLU A 104 18.64 7.47 -0.89
CA GLU A 104 19.54 6.32 -0.79
C GLU A 104 18.72 5.02 -0.67
N PRO A 105 19.15 3.93 -1.33
CA PRO A 105 18.46 2.65 -1.22
C PRO A 105 18.45 2.13 0.22
N THR A 106 17.25 1.93 0.78
CA THR A 106 17.07 1.42 2.14
C THR A 106 16.53 -0.01 2.13
N GLN A 107 16.76 -0.75 3.21
CA GLN A 107 16.19 -2.09 3.38
C GLN A 107 14.65 -2.06 3.42
N ASP A 108 14.06 -1.01 3.98
CA ASP A 108 12.60 -0.85 4.13
C ASP A 108 11.88 -0.90 2.78
N CYS A 109 12.53 -0.36 1.75
CA CYS A 109 12.05 -0.32 0.37
C CYS A 109 12.76 -1.33 -0.55
N GLY A 110 13.36 -2.38 0.02
CA GLY A 110 13.97 -3.48 -0.74
C GLY A 110 15.23 -3.09 -1.52
N TYR A 111 15.94 -2.06 -1.08
CA TYR A 111 17.11 -1.47 -1.76
C TYR A 111 16.84 -1.00 -3.20
N ALA A 112 15.61 -0.57 -3.48
CA ALA A 112 15.25 0.03 -4.76
C ALA A 112 15.92 1.41 -4.93
N THR A 113 16.56 1.64 -6.09
CA THR A 113 17.31 2.87 -6.40
C THR A 113 16.45 4.00 -6.96
N ASP A 114 15.21 3.68 -7.35
CA ASP A 114 14.21 4.59 -7.90
C ASP A 114 13.16 4.97 -6.83
N THR A 115 13.44 4.72 -5.55
CA THR A 115 12.47 4.87 -4.47
C THR A 115 12.98 5.80 -3.38
N VAL A 116 12.17 6.80 -3.03
CA VAL A 116 12.38 7.63 -1.84
C VAL A 116 11.80 6.90 -0.64
N THR A 117 12.62 6.71 0.39
CA THR A 117 12.17 6.22 1.70
C THR A 117 11.78 7.40 2.57
N VAL A 118 10.57 7.39 3.11
CA VAL A 118 10.09 8.43 4.03
C VAL A 118 9.72 7.79 5.36
N HIS A 119 10.27 8.33 6.44
CA HIS A 119 9.86 7.98 7.80
C HIS A 119 9.10 9.15 8.41
N THR A 120 7.90 8.86 8.94
CA THR A 120 7.11 9.81 9.71
C THR A 120 7.23 9.47 11.20
N ILE A 121 7.66 10.46 11.97
CA ILE A 121 8.05 10.29 13.36
C ILE A 121 7.19 11.20 14.24
N TYR A 122 6.56 10.61 15.25
CA TYR A 122 5.80 11.33 16.27
C TYR A 122 6.69 11.69 17.47
N GLU A 123 6.08 12.09 18.59
CA GLU A 123 6.81 12.35 19.84
C GLU A 123 7.66 11.15 20.26
N ASN A 124 8.79 11.43 20.93
CA ASN A 124 9.71 10.43 21.48
C ASN A 124 10.38 9.52 20.44
N ALA A 125 10.56 10.01 19.20
CA ALA A 125 11.22 9.28 18.11
C ALA A 125 10.52 7.98 17.69
N VAL A 126 9.21 7.87 17.97
CA VAL A 126 8.41 6.70 17.59
C VAL A 126 7.87 6.89 16.18
N LEU A 127 8.05 5.88 15.32
CA LEU A 127 7.44 5.87 13.99
C LEU A 127 5.92 5.82 14.10
N HIS A 128 5.23 6.66 13.33
CA HIS A 128 3.78 6.76 13.38
C HIS A 128 3.24 7.10 12.01
N ASP A 129 2.15 6.44 11.61
CA ASP A 129 1.51 6.69 10.33
C ASP A 129 0.97 8.12 10.24
N ALA A 130 1.36 8.85 9.21
CA ALA A 130 0.92 10.22 9.01
C ALA A 130 0.91 10.56 7.51
N PRO A 131 -0.04 11.39 7.04
CA PRO A 131 -0.01 11.87 5.67
C PRO A 131 1.11 12.89 5.48
N PHE A 132 1.73 12.91 4.30
CA PHE A 132 2.84 13.79 3.98
C PHE A 132 2.86 14.19 2.51
N THR A 133 3.64 15.21 2.21
CA THR A 133 4.03 15.57 0.84
C THR A 133 5.53 15.35 0.72
N VAL A 134 5.98 14.75 -0.37
CA VAL A 134 7.40 14.60 -0.70
C VAL A 134 7.66 15.24 -2.07
N ALA A 135 8.81 15.88 -2.22
CA ALA A 135 9.26 16.47 -3.48
C ALA A 135 10.75 16.24 -3.70
N VAL A 136 11.10 16.02 -4.97
CA VAL A 136 12.45 15.84 -5.49
C VAL A 136 12.74 16.99 -6.45
N LEU A 137 13.80 17.75 -6.17
CA LEU A 137 14.18 18.99 -6.89
C LEU A 137 15.36 18.78 -7.84
#